data_AF-A0A1I4W980-F1
#
_entry.id   AF-A0A1I4W980-F1
#
_cell.length_a   1.000
_cell.length_b   1.000
_cell.length_c   1.000
_cell.angle_alpha   90.00
_cell.angle_beta   90.00
_cell.angle_gamma   90.00
#
_symmetry.space_group_name_H-M   'P 1'
#
loop_
_entity.id
_entity.type
_entity.pdbx_description
1 polymer ?
#
loop_
_entity_poly.entity_id
_entity_poly.type
_entity_poly.pdbx_seq_one_letter_code
_entity_poly.pdbx_strand_id
1 'polypeptide(L)' 'MTGEANNLWFLYFLTSRAKAAMVVTVARHIACVLSSREYYGKKRAEGKKHNQAIRALGSHLVRVIWSMTKQGRKCEIR' A
#
# COMPACT_ATOMS: atom_id res chain seq x y z
N MET A 1 -29.97 -20.96 2.15
CA MET A 1 -29.04 -21.44 1.10
C MET A 1 -28.80 -20.27 0.14
N THR A 2 -27.66 -19.61 -0.02
CA THR A 2 -26.28 -19.75 0.49
C THR A 2 -25.69 -18.32 0.55
N GLY A 3 -25.77 -17.67 1.72
CA GLY A 3 -25.31 -16.28 1.91
C GLY A 3 -23.78 -16.13 2.02
N GLU A 4 -23.03 -17.21 2.13
CA GLU A 4 -21.57 -17.14 2.36
C GLU A 4 -20.76 -16.98 1.06
N ALA A 5 -21.21 -17.57 -0.06
CA ALA A 5 -20.48 -17.52 -1.33
C ALA A 5 -20.49 -16.12 -1.98
N ASN A 6 -21.58 -15.36 -1.81
CA ASN A 6 -21.72 -14.01 -2.35
C ASN A 6 -20.82 -12.99 -1.63
N ASN A 7 -20.57 -13.21 -0.34
CA ASN A 7 -19.72 -12.34 0.46
C ASN A 7 -18.24 -12.50 0.06
N LEU A 8 -17.81 -13.71 -0.26
CA LEU A 8 -16.43 -13.97 -0.70
C LEU A 8 -16.12 -13.31 -2.05
N TRP A 9 -17.04 -13.41 -3.03
CA TRP A 9 -16.84 -12.74 -4.32
C TRP A 9 -16.87 -11.20 -4.18
N PHE A 10 -17.78 -10.67 -3.37
CA PHE A 10 -17.85 -9.24 -3.09
C PHE A 10 -16.60 -8.72 -2.36
N LEU A 11 -16.11 -9.45 -1.36
CA LEU A 11 -14.85 -9.15 -0.68
C LEU A 11 -13.65 -9.28 -1.62
N TYR A 12 -13.61 -10.29 -2.48
CA TYR A 12 -12.56 -10.45 -3.49
C TYR A 12 -12.55 -9.29 -4.49
N PHE A 13 -13.73 -8.84 -4.92
CA PHE A 13 -13.89 -7.72 -5.83
C PHE A 13 -13.48 -6.39 -5.19
N LEU A 14 -13.94 -6.12 -3.96
CA LEU A 14 -13.55 -4.94 -3.20
C LEU A 14 -12.04 -4.92 -2.95
N THR A 15 -11.46 -6.04 -2.53
CA THR A 15 -10.01 -6.14 -2.29
C THR A 15 -9.21 -5.97 -3.59
N SER A 16 -9.74 -6.40 -4.73
CA SER A 16 -9.09 -6.21 -6.04
C SER A 16 -9.07 -4.75 -6.47
N ARG A 17 -10.19 -4.03 -6.32
CA ARG A 17 -10.26 -2.59 -6.60
C ARG A 17 -9.40 -1.77 -5.63
N ALA A 18 -9.43 -2.11 -4.35
CA ALA A 18 -8.60 -1.46 -3.34
C ALA A 18 -7.09 -1.67 -3.62
N LYS A 19 -6.69 -2.88 -4.04
CA LYS A 19 -5.31 -3.17 -4.46
C LYS A 19 -4.90 -2.32 -5.67
N ALA A 20 -5.76 -2.19 -6.68
CA ALA A 20 -5.49 -1.39 -7.86
C ALA A 20 -5.34 0.10 -7.51
N ALA A 21 -6.27 0.65 -6.72
CA ALA A 21 -6.19 2.03 -6.24
C ALA A 21 -4.91 2.28 -5.45
N MET A 22 -4.52 1.35 -4.55
CA MET A 22 -3.28 1.46 -3.79
C MET A 22 -2.06 1.54 -4.71
N VAL A 23 -1.98 0.71 -5.74
CA VAL A 23 -0.85 0.72 -6.69
C VAL A 23 -0.74 2.08 -7.40
N VAL A 24 -1.86 2.63 -7.88
CA VAL A 24 -1.89 3.94 -8.56
C VAL A 24 -1.48 5.06 -7.61
N THR A 25 -2.07 5.12 -6.41
CA THR A 25 -1.76 6.14 -5.42
C THR A 25 -0.30 6.11 -5.01
N VAL A 26 0.24 4.92 -4.74
CA VAL A 26 1.64 4.75 -4.35
C VAL A 26 2.60 5.11 -5.49
N ALA A 27 2.25 4.79 -6.73
CA ALA A 27 3.03 5.21 -7.91
C ALA A 27 3.11 6.74 -8.01
N ARG A 28 2.01 7.46 -7.78
CA ARG A 28 2.01 8.93 -7.73
C ARG A 28 2.78 9.47 -6.52
N HIS A 29 2.67 8.81 -5.36
CA HIS A 29 3.36 9.20 -4.14
C HIS A 29 4.90 9.10 -4.28
N ILE A 30 5.40 8.09 -4.99
CA ILE A 30 6.83 7.96 -5.34
C ILE A 30 7.33 9.20 -6.12
N ALA A 31 6.50 9.80 -6.96
CA ALA A 31 6.88 10.99 -7.73
C ALA A 31 6.92 12.26 -6.87
N CYS A 32 6.11 12.37 -5.81
CA CYS A 32 6.05 13.55 -4.95
C CYS A 32 6.98 13.49 -3.73
N VAL A 33 7.37 12.31 -3.24
CA VAL A 33 8.07 12.16 -1.96
C VAL A 33 9.39 11.39 -2.12
N LEU A 34 10.50 12.06 -1.83
CA LEU A 34 11.86 11.50 -1.98
C LEU A 34 12.06 10.24 -1.13
N SER A 35 11.63 10.24 0.15
CA SER A 35 11.75 9.06 1.02
C SER A 35 10.98 7.84 0.49
N SER A 36 9.85 8.06 -0.20
CA SER A 36 9.10 6.98 -0.85
C SER A 36 9.82 6.47 -2.10
N ARG A 37 10.47 7.36 -2.84
CA ARG A 37 11.31 7.00 -4.00
C ARG A 37 12.53 6.20 -3.60
N GLU A 38 13.19 6.57 -2.51
CA GLU A 38 14.34 5.85 -1.95
C GLU A 38 13.93 4.45 -1.47
N TYR A 39 12.83 4.35 -0.72
CA TYR A 39 12.30 3.05 -0.30
C TYR A 39 11.96 2.17 -1.51
N TYR A 40 11.29 2.73 -2.52
CA TYR A 40 10.99 2.04 -3.78
C TYR A 40 12.27 1.59 -4.49
N GLY A 41 13.27 2.46 -4.61
CA GLY A 41 14.57 2.18 -5.21
C GLY A 41 15.29 1.04 -4.50
N LYS A 42 15.32 1.05 -3.16
CA LYS A 42 15.83 -0.04 -2.34
C LYS A 42 15.12 -1.37 -2.64
N LYS A 43 13.79 -1.34 -2.76
CA LYS A 43 13.01 -2.54 -3.13
C LYS A 43 13.29 -3.02 -4.56
N ARG A 44 13.63 -2.13 -5.49
CA ARG A 44 14.07 -2.50 -6.85
C ARG A 44 15.49 -3.08 -6.84
N ALA A 45 16.39 -2.55 -6.02
CA ALA A 45 17.76 -3.07 -5.83
C ALA A 45 17.76 -4.46 -5.17
N GLU A 46 16.79 -4.76 -4.30
CA GLU A 46 16.52 -6.12 -3.77
C GLU A 46 16.04 -7.12 -4.85
N GLY A 47 15.92 -6.72 -6.12
CA GLY A 47 15.49 -7.58 -7.22
C GLY A 47 13.97 -7.71 -7.40
N LYS A 48 13.15 -6.98 -6.62
CA LYS A 48 11.69 -7.09 -6.71
C LYS A 48 11.17 -6.45 -8.00
N LYS A 49 10.20 -7.11 -8.67
CA LYS A 49 9.51 -6.55 -9.84
C LYS A 49 8.74 -5.28 -9.45
N HIS A 50 8.47 -4.39 -10.42
CA HIS A 50 7.80 -3.10 -10.21
C HIS A 50 6.56 -3.19 -9.30
N ASN A 51 5.58 -4.03 -9.66
CA ASN A 51 4.35 -4.19 -8.87
C ASN A 51 4.60 -4.79 -7.47
N GLN A 52 5.66 -5.59 -7.29
CA GLN A 52 6.04 -6.11 -5.97
C GLN A 52 6.65 -5.00 -5.11
N ALA A 53 7.51 -4.15 -5.68
CA ALA A 53 8.09 -3.00 -5.00
C ALA A 53 7.02 -1.98 -4.60
N ILE A 54 6.08 -1.66 -5.50
CA ILE A 54 4.95 -0.76 -5.20
C ILE A 54 4.07 -1.33 -4.09
N ARG A 55 3.72 -2.63 -4.16
CA ARG A 55 2.91 -3.26 -3.10
C ARG A 55 3.62 -3.24 -1.75
N ALA A 56 4.92 -3.51 -1.73
CA ALA A 56 5.72 -3.45 -0.50
C ALA A 56 5.73 -2.03 0.10
N LEU A 57 5.88 -1.00 -0.74
CA LEU A 57 5.80 0.39 -0.31
C LEU A 57 4.40 0.74 0.21
N GLY A 58 3.33 0.35 -0.49
CA GLY A 58 1.95 0.59 -0.05
C GLY A 58 1.64 -0.06 1.30
N SER A 59 2.04 -1.31 1.51
CA SER A 59 1.89 -1.98 2.81
C SER A 59 2.71 -1.30 3.91
N HIS A 60 3.89 -0.77 3.59
CA HIS A 60 4.69 0.00 4.56
C HIS A 60 3.97 1.30 4.96
N LEU A 61 3.44 2.05 4.00
CA LEU A 61 2.69 3.29 4.26
C LEU A 61 1.45 3.04 5.13
N VAL A 62 0.67 1.99 4.83
CA VAL A 62 -0.50 1.62 5.64
C VAL A 62 -0.10 1.30 7.08
N ARG A 63 1.02 0.59 7.29
CA ARG A 63 1.54 0.31 8.65
C ARG A 63 1.99 1.56 9.38
N VAL A 64 2.64 2.50 8.68
CA VAL A 64 3.05 3.79 9.26
C VAL A 64 1.82 4.58 9.66
N ILE A 65 0.84 4.76 8.77
CA ILE A 65 -0.43 5.44 9.05
C ILE A 65 -1.15 4.78 10.23
N TRP A 66 -1.29 3.46 10.22
CA TRP A 66 -1.91 2.72 11.31
C TRP A 66 -1.19 2.95 12.65
N SER A 67 0.14 2.90 12.65
CA SER A 67 0.96 3.16 13.85
C SER A 67 0.80 4.59 14.35
N MET A 68 0.73 5.57 13.43
CA MET A 68 0.49 6.98 13.78
C MET A 68 -0.89 7.17 14.41
N THR A 69 -1.94 6.62 13.80
CA THR A 69 -3.32 6.69 14.33
C THR A 69 -3.43 6.01 15.69
N LYS A 70 -2.82 4.83 15.87
CA LYS A 70 -2.82 4.10 17.15
C LYS A 70 -2.08 4.84 18.27
N GLN A 71 -1.05 5.60 17.94
CA GLN A 71 -0.19 6.28 18.92
C GLN A 71 -0.58 7.75 19.14
N GLY A 72 -1.63 8.25 18.46
CA GLY A 72 -2.07 9.65 18.57
C GLY A 72 -1.02 10.68 18.14
N ARG A 73 0.05 10.26 17.45
CA ARG A 73 1.15 11.14 17.08
C ARG A 73 0.83 11.86 15.76
N LYS A 74 0.91 13.19 15.78
CA LYS A 74 0.93 14.02 14.56
C LYS A 74 2.22 13.71 13.78
N CYS A 75 2.12 13.64 12.45
CA CYS A 75 3.25 13.31 11.57
C CYS A 75 4.47 14.21 11.83
N GLU A 76 5.55 13.64 12.35
CA GLU A 76 6.90 14.21 12.17
C GLU A 76 7.58 13.46 11.03
N ILE A 77 7.84 14.18 9.95
CA ILE A 77 8.63 13.72 8.81
C ILE A 77 10.09 13.93 9.22
N ARG A 78 10.87 12.84 9.38
CA ARG A 78 12.30 12.87 9.70
C ARG A 78 13.13 12.37 8.53
#